data_AF-A0A1F5I168-F1
#
_entry.id   AF-A0A1F5I168-F1
#
_cell.length_a   1.000
_cell.length_b   1.000
_cell.length_c   1.000
_cell.angle_alpha   90.00
_cell.angle_beta   90.00
_cell.angle_gamma   90.00
#
_symmetry.space_group_name_H-M   'P 1'
#
loop_
_entity.id
_entity.type
_entity.pdbx_description
1 polymer ?
#
loop_
_entity_poly.entity_id
_entity_poly.type
_entity_poly.pdbx_seq_one_letter_code
_entity_poly.pdbx_strand_id
1 'polypeptide(L)' 'MSNCFFCKGKTEVRNVNVDFRWKDKLFVVKNVPLEVCSQCGEKYYSAQISKKLDEFVKKQAEAKIRVQETIQVPVLNWQ' A
#
# COMPACT_ATOMS: atom_id res chain seq x y z
N MET A 1 15.62 0.66 -7.26
CA MET A 1 16.50 -0.53 -7.15
C MET A 1 16.47 -1.22 -8.50
N SER A 2 17.56 -1.76 -9.06
CA SER A 2 17.43 -2.51 -10.32
C SER A 2 17.00 -3.97 -10.08
N ASN A 3 17.34 -4.51 -8.92
CA ASN A 3 17.12 -5.90 -8.54
C ASN A 3 16.53 -6.03 -7.14
N CYS A 4 15.67 -7.02 -6.95
CA CYS A 4 15.04 -7.37 -5.69
C CYS A 4 16.09 -7.82 -4.66
N PHE A 5 16.00 -7.30 -3.44
CA PHE A 5 16.88 -7.69 -2.35
C PHE A 5 16.76 -9.18 -2.00
N PHE A 6 15.54 -9.73 -2.06
CA PHE A 6 15.24 -11.10 -1.62
C PHE A 6 15.56 -12.14 -2.69
N CYS A 7 14.96 -12.05 -3.88
CA CYS A 7 15.10 -13.08 -4.91
C CYS A 7 16.08 -12.71 -6.05
N LYS A 8 16.67 -11.51 -6.00
CA LYS A 8 17.57 -10.96 -7.05
C LYS A 8 16.94 -10.76 -8.43
N GLY A 9 15.65 -11.06 -8.61
CA GLY A 9 14.91 -10.78 -9.83
C GLY A 9 14.76 -9.28 -10.12
N LYS A 10 14.46 -8.93 -11.37
CA LYS A 10 14.29 -7.53 -11.81
C LYS A 10 13.11 -6.86 -11.08
N THR A 11 13.28 -5.59 -10.77
CA THR A 11 12.19 -4.73 -10.29
C THR A 11 11.78 -3.72 -11.34
N GLU A 12 10.50 -3.33 -11.31
CA GLU A 12 9.97 -2.29 -12.19
C GLU A 12 8.86 -1.49 -11.49
N VAL A 13 8.65 -0.26 -11.94
CA VAL A 13 7.58 0.58 -11.39
C VAL A 13 6.24 0.10 -11.95
N ARG A 14 5.31 -0.22 -11.05
CA ARG A 14 3.92 -0.56 -11.38
C ARG A 14 2.96 0.24 -10.50
N ASN A 15 1.80 0.60 -11.04
CA ASN A 15 0.71 1.13 -10.25
C ASN A 15 -0.03 -0.04 -9.59
N VAL A 16 -0.02 -0.09 -8.27
CA VAL A 16 -0.65 -1.17 -7.49
C VAL A 16 -1.57 -0.59 -6.43
N ASN A 17 -2.51 -1.41 -5.96
CA ASN A 17 -3.30 -1.07 -4.79
C ASN A 17 -2.48 -1.42 -3.54
N VAL A 18 -2.47 -0.50 -2.58
CA VAL A 18 -1.82 -0.66 -1.27
C VAL A 18 -2.91 -0.73 -0.22
N ASP A 19 -3.09 -1.91 0.35
CA ASP A 19 -3.85 -2.12 1.57
C ASP A 19 -2.89 -2.11 2.78
N PHE A 20 -3.24 -1.35 3.82
CA PHE A 20 -2.44 -1.30 5.04
C PHE A 20 -3.30 -0.99 6.25
N ARG A 21 -2.87 -1.49 7.41
CA ARG A 21 -3.54 -1.23 8.68
C ARG A 21 -2.95 0.00 9.35
N TRP A 22 -3.81 0.87 9.84
CA TRP A 22 -3.44 1.95 10.75
C TRP A 22 -4.42 1.97 11.92
N LYS A 23 -3.88 1.76 13.13
CA LYS A 23 -4.67 1.44 14.32
C LYS A 23 -5.61 0.25 14.05
N ASP A 24 -6.89 0.40 14.29
CA ASP A 24 -7.96 -0.59 14.16
C ASP A 24 -8.59 -0.64 12.75
N LYS A 25 -8.10 0.16 11.79
CA LYS A 25 -8.72 0.31 10.45
C LYS A 25 -7.81 -0.20 9.34
N LEU A 26 -8.43 -0.82 8.34
CA LEU A 26 -7.79 -1.18 7.07
C LEU A 26 -8.07 -0.09 6.03
N PHE A 27 -7.00 0.47 5.48
CA PHE A 27 -7.05 1.47 4.42
C PHE A 27 -6.62 0.85 3.09
N VAL A 28 -7.25 1.26 2.00
CA VAL A 28 -6.85 0.89 0.63
C VAL A 28 -6.61 2.17 -0.16
N VAL A 29 -5.39 2.33 -0.68
CA VAL A 29 -5.01 3.41 -1.58
C VAL A 29 -4.77 2.82 -2.96
N LYS A 30 -5.56 3.24 -3.95
CA LYS A 30 -5.49 2.72 -5.32
C LYS A 30 -4.39 3.43 -6.12
N ASN A 31 -3.84 2.71 -7.11
CA ASN A 31 -2.91 3.25 -8.11
C ASN A 31 -1.66 3.93 -7.52
N VAL A 32 -1.04 3.31 -6.52
CA VAL A 32 0.22 3.79 -5.95
C VAL A 32 1.38 3.32 -6.83
N PRO A 33 2.25 4.22 -7.34
CA PRO A 33 3.41 3.84 -8.13
C PRO A 33 4.50 3.28 -7.21
N LEU A 34 4.65 1.96 -7.18
CA LEU A 34 5.67 1.26 -6.40
C LEU A 34 6.63 0.53 -7.31
N GLU A 35 7.85 0.38 -6.84
CA GLU A 35 8.81 -0.54 -7.44
C GLU A 35 8.49 -1.96 -6.98
N VAL A 36 8.15 -2.85 -7.91
CA VAL A 36 7.69 -4.21 -7.63
C VAL A 36 8.60 -5.21 -8.32
N CYS A 37 9.00 -6.26 -7.60
CA CYS A 37 9.71 -7.38 -8.21
C CYS A 37 8.78 -8.17 -9.13
N SER A 38 9.17 -8.32 -10.40
CA SER A 38 8.37 -9.05 -11.40
C SER A 38 8.32 -10.56 -11.16
N GLN A 39 9.20 -11.10 -10.31
CA GLN A 39 9.31 -12.53 -10.02
C GLN A 39 8.61 -12.93 -8.72
N CYS A 40 8.89 -12.24 -7.60
CA CYS A 40 8.34 -12.62 -6.28
C CYS A 40 7.23 -11.68 -5.77
N GLY A 41 6.98 -10.55 -6.44
CA GLY A 41 5.95 -9.59 -6.05
C GLY A 41 6.32 -8.66 -4.89
N GLU A 42 7.56 -8.71 -4.39
CA GLU A 42 8.03 -7.80 -3.35
C GLU A 42 7.82 -6.33 -3.77
N LYS A 43 7.27 -5.53 -2.85
CA LYS A 43 6.94 -4.11 -3.08
C LYS A 43 7.90 -3.22 -2.29
N TYR A 44 8.57 -2.31 -2.97
CA TYR A 44 9.49 -1.35 -2.36
C TYR A 44 8.83 0.02 -2.24
N TYR A 45 8.80 0.54 -1.01
CA TYR A 45 8.21 1.83 -0.67
C TYR A 45 9.32 2.85 -0.45
N SER A 46 9.37 3.89 -1.30
CA SER A 46 10.26 5.02 -1.06
C SER A 46 9.77 5.85 0.12
N ALA A 47 10.68 6.58 0.77
CA ALA A 47 10.32 7.48 1.87
C ALA A 47 9.20 8.47 1.49
N GLN A 48 9.19 8.93 0.23
CA GLN A 48 8.16 9.83 -0.28
C GLN A 48 6.78 9.16 -0.36
N ILE A 49 6.73 7.93 -0.87
CA ILE A 49 5.47 7.18 -0.95
C ILE A 49 4.95 6.85 0.45
N SER A 50 5.82 6.35 1.35
CA SER A 50 5.43 6.06 2.73
C SER A 50 4.87 7.29 3.44
N LYS A 51 5.56 8.44 3.33
CA LYS A 51 5.07 9.71 3.90
C LYS A 51 3.70 10.11 3.34
N LYS A 52 3.49 9.94 2.03
CA LYS A 52 2.20 10.27 1.39
C LYS A 52 1.07 9.35 1.86
N LEU A 53 1.34 8.06 2.08
CA LEU A 53 0.37 7.12 2.65
C LEU A 53 -0.03 7.52 4.08
N ASP A 54 0.95 7.89 4.92
CA ASP A 54 0.71 8.38 6.28
C ASP A 54 -0.12 9.67 6.28
N GLU A 55 0.17 10.60 5.37
CA GLU A 55 -0.59 11.84 5.22
C GLU A 55 -2.05 11.60 4.82
N PHE A 56 -2.33 10.61 3.96
CA PHE A 56 -3.71 10.28 3.61
C PHE A 56 -4.51 9.84 4.84
N VAL A 57 -3.94 8.98 5.68
CA VAL A 57 -4.62 8.50 6.88
C VAL A 57 -4.81 9.61 7.90
N LYS A 58 -3.79 10.44 8.13
CA LYS A 58 -3.90 11.61 9.03
C LYS A 58 -4.98 12.58 8.56
N LYS A 59 -4.96 12.96 7.27
CA LYS A 59 -5.97 13.85 6.69
C LYS A 59 -7.37 13.25 6.74
N GLN A 60 -7.51 11.94 6.55
CA GLN A 60 -8.81 11.27 6.69
C GLN A 60 -9.31 11.31 8.14
N ALA A 61 -8.45 11.06 9.12
CA ALA A 61 -8.79 11.15 10.54
C ALA A 61 -9.21 12.58 10.95
N GLU A 62 -8.66 13.59 10.29
CA GLU A 62 -9.00 15.02 10.46
C GLU A 62 -10.19 15.47 9.59
N ALA A 63 -10.87 14.55 8.89
CA ALA A 63 -11.96 14.83 7.93
C ALA A 63 -11.57 15.80 6.79
N LYS A 64 -10.28 15.92 6.47
CA LYS A 64 -9.74 16.78 5.39
C LYS A 64 -9.70 16.10 4.03
N ILE A 65 -9.95 14.80 3.97
CA ILE A 65 -10.05 14.02 2.72
C ILE A 65 -11.30 13.15 2.76
N ARG A 66 -12.04 13.13 1.66
CA ARG A 66 -13.20 12.28 1.47
C ARG A 66 -12.78 10.90 0.99
N VAL A 67 -13.28 9.86 1.66
CA VAL A 67 -13.18 8.48 1.19
C VAL A 67 -14.00 8.32 -0.08
N GLN A 68 -13.38 7.81 -1.15
CA GLN A 68 -14.04 7.64 -2.45
C GLN A 68 -15.02 6.46 -2.42
N GLU A 69 -14.61 5.36 -1.79
CA GLU A 69 -15.41 4.15 -1.61
C GLU A 69 -14.93 3.39 -0.38
N THR A 70 -15.79 2.56 0.19
CA THR A 70 -15.43 1.60 1.25
C THR A 70 -15.73 0.20 0.75
N ILE A 71 -14.81 -0.73 0.98
CA ILE A 71 -14.99 -2.14 0.66
C ILE A 71 -15.41 -2.91 1.92
N GLN A 72 -16.31 -3.87 1.78
CA GLN A 72 -16.59 -4.83 2.84
C GLN A 72 -15.54 -5.94 2.76
N VAL A 73 -14.83 -6.17 3.86
CA VAL A 73 -13.78 -7.20 3.93
C VAL A 73 -14.27 -8.30 4.87
N PRO A 74 -14.48 -9.54 4.39
CA PRO A 74 -14.85 -10.64 5.25
C PRO A 74 -13.71 -10.95 6.22
N VAL A 75 -14.06 -11.13 7.49
CA VAL A 75 -13.12 -11.51 8.55
C VAL A 75 -13.51 -12.88 9.04
N LEU A 76 -12.59 -13.83 8.93
CA LEU A 76 -12.77 -15.19 9.43
C LEU A 76 -11.99 -15.35 10.73
N ASN A 77 -12.60 -16.03 11.69
CA ASN A 77 -11.86 -16.53 12.85
C ASN A 77 -11.24 -17.88 12.48
N TRP A 78 -10.03 -18.13 12.97
CA TRP A 78 -9.32 -19.39 12.75
C TRP A 78 -9.94 -20.57 13.54
N GLN A 79 -10.78 -20.29 14.54
CA GLN A 79 -11.40 -21.27 15.43
C GLN A 79 -12.29 -22.27 14.69
#